data_AF-A0A497GL20-F1
#
_entry.id   AF-A0A497GL20-F1
#
_cell.length_a   1.000
_cell.length_b   1.000
_cell.length_c   1.000
_cell.angle_alpha   90.00
_cell.angle_beta   90.00
_cell.angle_gamma   90.00
#
_symmetry.space_group_name_H-M   'P 1'
#
loop_
_entity.id
_entity.type
_entity.pdbx_description
1 polymer ?
#
loop_
_entity_poly.entity_id
_entity_poly.type
_entity_poly.pdbx_seq_one_letter_code
_entity_poly.pdbx_strand_id
1 'polypeptide(L)'
;MIRTGWDKDDLLLATKGGTNKEHHRHFDCGSFVLNCFGERLVTDPGAGTYSKIYWTGAVYHVATIGHSTLLIDREGQIASDVGATIENYMFQDWINYVELELGPVYNKALSARRSFLVLTESLMVMIFDHVLPTRLSARIKWLLHFMGEIKILQNIAIIHVGNAELIVQPLTLISGEGIKVYEGEGDRYLKFRVNFTSAVLLYPVNLNEEIISMPPPVNTIYKGNAILIELNRSVSIDYILFNTSKEYIKIGPISTNGYLCMVTESLKGEVERYALISGNILDFKGEHLIHAQDTLDVAMQRVRTEINVYIKSRRPLKVSFWIGSEKPKALRINEVAHAEYIYDSPRACVEVNIPKGNFTIRIEVEKAYIEGEENVRRTLSAVYGLINWAKMQLRSRSALRLIDEAKQTYYEALNKFMAGEMNLVIDLSKKAARLVEEAYKIERKAIERAQLVQMLIKIILTGAAAVAIGFLIYKWGIPVIKRSLKTT
;
A
#
# COMPACT_ATOMS: atom_id res chain seq x y z
N MET A 1 10.57 -9.02 -10.88
CA MET A 1 9.19 -8.68 -11.28
C MET A 1 8.23 -9.50 -10.46
N ILE A 2 7.12 -8.93 -10.02
CA ILE A 2 6.02 -9.59 -9.32
C ILE A 2 4.81 -9.52 -10.25
N ARG A 3 4.11 -10.63 -10.44
CA ARG A 3 2.87 -10.69 -11.23
C ARG A 3 1.81 -11.49 -10.48
N THR A 4 0.54 -11.10 -10.60
CA THR A 4 -0.60 -11.91 -10.12
C THR A 4 -1.15 -12.86 -11.18
N GLY A 5 -0.79 -12.62 -12.44
CA GLY A 5 -1.17 -13.45 -13.57
C GLY A 5 -0.63 -12.89 -14.89
N TRP A 6 -1.24 -13.30 -16.00
CA TRP A 6 -0.80 -13.02 -17.36
C TRP A 6 -1.77 -12.18 -18.18
N ASP A 7 -2.96 -11.89 -17.65
CA ASP A 7 -3.98 -11.11 -18.34
C ASP A 7 -3.73 -9.60 -18.20
N LYS A 8 -4.46 -8.81 -19.00
CA LYS A 8 -4.35 -7.34 -18.99
C LYS A 8 -4.72 -6.71 -17.63
N ASP A 9 -5.60 -7.38 -16.89
CA ASP A 9 -6.13 -6.86 -15.64
C ASP A 9 -5.27 -7.24 -14.43
N ASP A 10 -4.35 -8.18 -14.61
CA ASP A 10 -3.41 -8.61 -13.58
C ASP A 10 -2.40 -7.53 -13.21
N LEU A 11 -1.96 -7.56 -11.96
CA LEU A 11 -0.90 -6.69 -11.49
C LEU A 11 0.45 -7.15 -12.05
N LEU A 12 1.23 -6.18 -12.51
CA LEU A 12 2.65 -6.30 -12.78
C LEU A 12 3.37 -5.20 -12.02
N LEU A 13 4.24 -5.59 -11.08
CA LEU A 13 5.21 -4.71 -10.46
C LEU A 13 6.62 -5.10 -10.90
N ALA A 14 7.34 -4.17 -11.51
CA ALA A 14 8.74 -4.36 -11.85
C ALA A 14 9.56 -3.33 -11.10
N THR A 15 10.60 -3.80 -10.39
CA THR A 15 11.59 -2.95 -9.74
C THR A 15 12.97 -3.27 -10.26
N LYS A 16 13.86 -2.27 -10.30
CA LYS A 16 15.20 -2.39 -10.86
C LYS A 16 16.26 -2.51 -9.75
N GLY A 17 17.04 -3.59 -9.81
CA GLY A 17 18.33 -3.73 -9.13
C GLY A 17 19.48 -3.74 -10.14
N GLY A 18 20.68 -4.07 -9.68
CA GLY A 18 21.89 -4.15 -10.48
C GLY A 18 22.70 -2.87 -10.48
N THR A 19 23.82 -2.89 -11.23
CA THR A 19 24.65 -1.70 -11.46
C THR A 19 23.84 -0.61 -12.17
N ASN A 20 24.20 0.63 -11.87
CA ASN A 20 23.80 1.85 -12.58
C ASN A 20 25.06 2.55 -13.10
N LYS A 21 26.05 1.80 -13.57
CA LYS A 21 27.31 2.33 -14.13
C LYS A 21 27.50 1.99 -15.62
N GLU A 22 26.62 1.20 -16.19
CA GLU A 22 26.59 0.78 -17.59
C GLU A 22 26.41 1.93 -18.61
N HIS A 23 26.61 1.63 -19.90
CA HIS A 23 26.24 2.54 -20.99
C HIS A 23 24.71 2.64 -21.10
N HIS A 24 24.20 3.83 -21.45
CA HIS A 24 22.75 4.14 -21.49
C HIS A 24 22.03 3.95 -20.14
N ARG A 25 22.77 4.04 -19.05
CA ARG A 25 22.25 3.94 -17.69
C ARG A 25 21.31 5.08 -17.32
N HIS A 26 20.39 4.78 -16.42
CA HIS A 26 19.66 5.74 -15.60
C HIS A 26 20.07 5.58 -14.13
N PHE A 27 19.81 6.60 -13.31
CA PHE A 27 20.05 6.58 -11.86
C PHE A 27 18.77 6.19 -11.11
N ASP A 28 18.31 4.98 -11.38
CA ASP A 28 16.97 4.46 -11.16
C ASP A 28 16.95 3.17 -10.31
N CYS A 29 18.02 2.83 -9.60
CA CYS A 29 17.99 1.66 -8.73
C CYS A 29 16.90 1.79 -7.65
N GLY A 30 16.16 0.71 -7.40
CA GLY A 30 15.01 0.71 -6.52
C GLY A 30 13.79 1.48 -7.04
N SER A 31 13.85 2.01 -8.28
CA SER A 31 12.66 2.47 -8.99
C SER A 31 11.71 1.31 -9.23
N PHE A 32 10.45 1.64 -9.52
CA PHE A 32 9.46 0.65 -9.89
C PHE A 32 8.41 1.21 -10.83
N VAL A 33 7.83 0.33 -11.63
CA VAL A 33 6.63 0.57 -12.43
C VAL A 33 5.53 -0.39 -11.99
N LEU A 34 4.27 0.03 -12.14
CA LEU A 34 3.10 -0.72 -11.73
C LEU A 34 2.04 -0.64 -12.82
N ASN A 35 1.70 -1.80 -13.38
CA ASN A 35 0.54 -1.95 -14.26
C ASN A 35 -0.53 -2.78 -13.54
N CYS A 36 -1.79 -2.43 -13.72
CA CYS A 36 -2.93 -3.16 -13.16
C CYS A 36 -4.21 -2.74 -13.87
N PHE A 37 -5.20 -3.63 -14.01
CA PHE A 37 -6.52 -3.32 -14.59
C PHE A 37 -6.48 -2.72 -16.00
N GLY A 38 -5.49 -3.13 -16.80
CA GLY A 38 -5.27 -2.62 -18.16
C GLY A 38 -4.48 -1.32 -18.24
N GLU A 39 -4.13 -0.71 -17.10
CA GLU A 39 -3.57 0.64 -17.03
C GLU A 39 -2.15 0.66 -16.46
N ARG A 40 -1.37 1.69 -16.84
CA ARG A 40 -0.03 1.94 -16.30
C ARG A 40 -0.11 2.98 -15.19
N LEU A 41 -0.27 2.49 -13.96
CA LEU A 41 -0.53 3.30 -12.77
C LEU A 41 0.71 4.02 -12.23
N VAL A 42 1.88 3.39 -12.31
CA VAL A 42 3.18 4.01 -11.99
C VAL A 42 4.09 3.89 -13.20
N THR A 43 4.65 5.02 -13.61
CA THR A 43 5.43 5.15 -14.84
C THR A 43 6.90 5.41 -14.55
N ASP A 44 7.71 5.28 -15.58
CA ASP A 44 9.07 5.78 -15.63
C ASP A 44 9.15 6.76 -16.82
N PRO A 45 9.90 7.87 -16.74
CA PRO A 45 9.92 8.92 -17.76
C PRO A 45 10.52 8.46 -19.10
N GLY A 46 11.17 7.29 -19.16
CA GLY A 46 11.75 6.76 -20.39
C GLY A 46 13.05 7.48 -20.78
N ALA A 47 13.56 7.22 -21.98
CA ALA A 47 14.96 7.47 -22.35
C ALA A 47 15.38 8.95 -22.51
N GLY A 48 14.44 9.90 -22.60
CA GLY A 48 14.75 11.31 -22.88
C GLY A 48 15.50 11.55 -24.20
N THR A 49 16.06 12.75 -24.38
CA THR A 49 16.89 13.07 -25.56
C THR A 49 18.34 12.66 -25.35
N TYR A 50 18.87 11.82 -26.25
CA TYR A 50 20.27 11.39 -26.21
C TYR A 50 21.23 12.54 -26.52
N SER A 51 22.05 12.94 -25.54
CA SER A 51 22.94 14.10 -25.63
C SER A 51 24.22 13.92 -24.80
N LYS A 52 25.19 14.83 -24.91
CA LYS A 52 26.38 14.80 -24.02
C LYS A 52 26.01 14.99 -22.54
N ILE A 53 24.95 15.74 -22.25
CA ILE A 53 24.46 16.01 -20.89
C ILE A 53 23.79 14.77 -20.30
N TYR A 54 23.25 13.86 -21.13
CA TYR A 54 22.70 12.57 -20.70
C TYR A 54 23.65 11.83 -19.75
N TRP A 55 24.96 11.83 -20.04
CA TRP A 55 25.97 11.12 -19.28
C TRP A 55 26.31 11.72 -17.91
N THR A 56 25.92 12.97 -17.67
CA THR A 56 26.12 13.61 -16.36
C THR A 56 25.04 13.20 -15.35
N GLY A 57 23.94 12.61 -15.82
CA GLY A 57 22.74 12.35 -15.03
C GLY A 57 22.07 13.60 -14.47
N ALA A 58 22.31 14.75 -15.11
CA ALA A 58 21.58 15.99 -14.83
C ALA A 58 20.27 16.08 -15.62
N VAL A 59 20.09 15.25 -16.66
CA VAL A 59 18.85 15.18 -17.45
C VAL A 59 17.78 14.49 -16.61
N TYR A 60 16.57 15.06 -16.56
CA TYR A 60 15.46 14.53 -15.77
C TYR A 60 15.23 13.03 -15.96
N HIS A 61 15.17 12.59 -17.22
CA HIS A 61 14.99 11.20 -17.63
C HIS A 61 16.06 10.21 -17.12
N VAL A 62 17.25 10.71 -16.78
CA VAL A 62 18.39 9.90 -16.30
C VAL A 62 18.59 10.07 -14.80
N ALA A 63 18.29 11.25 -14.28
CA ALA A 63 18.48 11.62 -12.89
C ALA A 63 17.50 10.87 -11.99
N THR A 64 17.92 10.54 -10.77
CA THR A 64 17.08 9.89 -9.76
C THR A 64 15.76 10.60 -9.49
N ILE A 65 15.70 11.93 -9.67
CA ILE A 65 14.46 12.70 -9.51
C ILE A 65 13.40 12.39 -10.58
N GLY A 66 13.80 11.78 -11.70
CA GLY A 66 12.90 11.25 -12.72
C GLY A 66 12.34 9.87 -12.40
N HIS A 67 12.77 9.20 -11.31
CA HIS A 67 12.39 7.82 -11.04
C HIS A 67 11.65 7.67 -9.71
N SER A 68 10.77 6.67 -9.63
CA SER A 68 9.99 6.32 -8.42
C SER A 68 10.86 5.69 -7.31
N THR A 69 11.81 6.46 -6.79
CA THR A 69 12.81 6.03 -5.79
C THR A 69 13.03 7.12 -4.72
N LEU A 70 14.17 7.09 -4.04
CA LEU A 70 14.48 7.99 -2.92
C LEU A 70 15.47 9.10 -3.33
N LEU A 71 15.35 10.27 -2.71
CA LEU A 71 16.42 11.26 -2.64
C LEU A 71 16.89 11.41 -1.20
N ILE A 72 18.19 11.55 -0.99
CA ILE A 72 18.81 11.71 0.33
C ILE A 72 19.48 13.09 0.38
N ASP A 73 18.98 13.97 1.25
CA ASP A 73 19.44 15.36 1.33
C ASP A 73 19.40 16.10 -0.02
N ARG A 74 18.31 15.89 -0.76
CA ARG A 74 18.07 16.44 -2.11
C ARG A 74 18.99 15.90 -3.20
N GLU A 75 19.87 14.96 -2.89
CA GLU A 75 20.76 14.32 -3.85
C GLU A 75 20.19 12.97 -4.29
N GLY A 76 20.41 12.65 -5.57
CA GLY A 76 20.10 11.37 -6.17
C GLY A 76 21.20 10.34 -5.99
N GLN A 77 21.08 9.27 -6.75
CA GLN A 77 22.05 8.20 -6.80
C GLN A 77 23.30 8.63 -7.58
N ILE A 78 24.38 7.92 -7.31
CA ILE A 78 25.64 7.99 -8.04
C ILE A 78 25.86 6.67 -8.80
N ALA A 79 26.75 6.73 -9.80
CA ALA A 79 27.16 5.54 -10.52
C ALA A 79 27.96 4.60 -9.61
N SER A 80 27.61 3.32 -9.62
CA SER A 80 28.19 2.30 -8.74
C SER A 80 28.45 1.00 -9.49
N ASP A 81 29.67 0.46 -9.35
CA ASP A 81 30.02 -0.87 -9.88
C ASP A 81 29.25 -1.98 -9.16
N VAL A 82 28.96 -1.80 -7.86
CA VAL A 82 28.20 -2.77 -7.05
C VAL A 82 26.72 -2.66 -7.38
N GLY A 83 26.20 -1.43 -7.50
CA GLY A 83 24.78 -1.20 -7.77
C GLY A 83 23.86 -1.60 -6.62
N ALA A 84 22.57 -1.80 -6.93
CA ALA A 84 21.60 -2.31 -5.98
C ALA A 84 21.54 -3.84 -5.98
N THR A 85 21.61 -4.48 -4.82
CA THR A 85 21.58 -5.95 -4.69
C THR A 85 20.21 -6.46 -4.26
N ILE A 86 19.84 -7.66 -4.71
CA ILE A 86 18.67 -8.38 -4.16
C ILE A 86 19.11 -9.02 -2.85
N GLU A 87 18.46 -8.62 -1.77
CA GLU A 87 18.79 -9.08 -0.43
C GLU A 87 17.97 -10.30 -0.03
N ASN A 88 16.68 -10.25 -0.36
CA ASN A 88 15.78 -11.36 -0.16
C ASN A 88 14.56 -11.30 -1.11
N TYR A 89 13.90 -12.44 -1.28
CA TYR A 89 12.67 -12.56 -2.05
C TYR A 89 11.91 -13.82 -1.65
N MET A 90 10.59 -13.77 -1.80
CA MET A 90 9.65 -14.88 -1.61
C MET A 90 8.43 -14.65 -2.51
N PHE A 91 8.01 -15.67 -3.25
CA PHE A 91 6.86 -15.58 -4.14
C PHE A 91 5.89 -16.70 -3.83
N GLN A 92 4.70 -16.36 -3.35
CA GLN A 92 3.62 -17.28 -3.00
C GLN A 92 2.29 -16.73 -3.52
N ASP A 93 1.28 -17.60 -3.62
CA ASP A 93 -0.01 -17.26 -4.23
C ASP A 93 -0.67 -16.04 -3.58
N TRP A 94 -0.60 -15.92 -2.25
CA TRP A 94 -1.24 -14.87 -1.47
C TRP A 94 -0.31 -13.70 -1.09
N ILE A 95 1.01 -13.92 -1.12
CA ILE A 95 2.05 -12.97 -0.65
C ILE A 95 3.30 -13.04 -1.51
N ASN A 96 3.74 -11.89 -2.01
CA ASN A 96 4.98 -11.77 -2.77
C ASN A 96 5.85 -10.68 -2.14
N TYR A 97 7.15 -10.95 -2.07
CA TYR A 97 8.12 -10.12 -1.38
C TYR A 97 9.41 -10.02 -2.18
N VAL A 98 9.93 -8.81 -2.34
CA VAL A 98 11.26 -8.55 -2.89
C VAL A 98 11.91 -7.44 -2.07
N GLU A 99 13.18 -7.63 -1.73
CA GLU A 99 13.98 -6.66 -1.00
C GLU A 99 15.26 -6.31 -1.75
N LEU A 100 15.53 -5.01 -1.83
CA LEU A 100 16.75 -4.45 -2.41
C LEU A 100 17.58 -3.72 -1.36
N GLU A 101 18.90 -3.82 -1.46
CA GLU A 101 19.85 -2.92 -0.82
C GLU A 101 20.33 -1.89 -1.83
N LEU A 102 20.07 -0.61 -1.55
CA LEU A 102 20.36 0.52 -2.43
C LEU A 102 21.54 1.36 -1.91
N GLY A 103 22.11 1.06 -0.73
CA GLY A 103 23.23 1.78 -0.13
C GLY A 103 24.39 2.05 -1.10
N PRO A 104 24.84 1.07 -1.91
CA PRO A 104 25.98 1.27 -2.81
C PRO A 104 25.76 2.31 -3.91
N VAL A 105 24.52 2.74 -4.18
CA VAL A 105 24.21 3.78 -5.17
C VAL A 105 23.99 5.16 -4.53
N TYR A 106 24.10 5.31 -3.21
CA TYR A 106 23.98 6.60 -2.52
C TYR A 106 25.23 6.94 -1.71
N ASN A 107 25.83 8.11 -1.94
CA ASN A 107 26.96 8.59 -1.12
C ASN A 107 26.59 8.96 0.32
N LYS A 108 25.30 9.17 0.59
CA LYS A 108 24.79 9.64 1.89
C LYS A 108 24.04 8.58 2.69
N ALA A 109 24.12 7.32 2.28
CA ALA A 109 23.57 6.19 3.01
C ALA A 109 24.63 5.12 3.23
N LEU A 110 24.70 4.60 4.44
CA LEU A 110 25.45 3.38 4.76
C LEU A 110 24.67 2.14 4.29
N SER A 111 23.34 2.22 4.35
CA SER A 111 22.40 1.23 3.82
C SER A 111 21.08 1.93 3.48
N ALA A 112 20.40 1.46 2.45
CA ALA A 112 19.08 1.90 2.06
C ALA A 112 18.28 0.69 1.58
N ARG A 113 17.57 0.03 2.50
CA ARG A 113 16.73 -1.14 2.21
C ARG A 113 15.39 -0.69 1.67
N ARG A 114 14.96 -1.27 0.56
CA ARG A 114 13.62 -1.09 0.00
C ARG A 114 12.97 -2.46 -0.22
N SER A 115 11.86 -2.70 0.47
CA SER A 115 11.08 -3.92 0.36
C SER A 115 9.73 -3.66 -0.30
N PHE A 116 9.36 -4.48 -1.27
CA PHE A 116 8.05 -4.52 -1.89
C PHE A 116 7.31 -5.75 -1.37
N LEU A 117 6.16 -5.54 -0.73
CA LEU A 117 5.24 -6.58 -0.27
C LEU A 117 3.94 -6.47 -1.07
N VAL A 118 3.57 -7.50 -1.83
CA VAL A 118 2.34 -7.55 -2.62
C VAL A 118 1.43 -8.62 -2.05
N LEU A 119 0.20 -8.23 -1.68
CA LEU A 119 -0.86 -9.14 -1.27
C LEU A 119 -1.84 -9.29 -2.43
N THR A 120 -2.25 -10.51 -2.78
CA THR A 120 -2.99 -10.78 -4.02
C THR A 120 -4.50 -10.86 -3.83
N GLU A 121 -4.99 -11.41 -2.71
CA GLU A 121 -6.44 -11.54 -2.43
C GLU A 121 -7.15 -10.18 -2.22
N SER A 122 -6.45 -9.21 -1.63
CA SER A 122 -6.87 -7.81 -1.68
C SER A 122 -5.70 -7.05 -2.25
N LEU A 123 -5.75 -6.90 -3.57
CA LEU A 123 -4.64 -6.47 -4.38
C LEU A 123 -4.07 -5.14 -3.87
N MET A 124 -2.90 -5.22 -3.23
CA MET A 124 -2.23 -4.05 -2.69
C MET A 124 -0.73 -4.25 -2.65
N VAL A 125 0.00 -3.15 -2.75
CA VAL A 125 1.45 -3.11 -2.65
C VAL A 125 1.84 -2.24 -1.46
N MET A 126 2.63 -2.77 -0.54
CA MET A 126 3.26 -2.01 0.52
C MET A 126 4.75 -1.91 0.26
N ILE A 127 5.26 -0.69 0.29
CA ILE A 127 6.68 -0.39 0.12
C ILE A 127 7.23 0.03 1.47
N PHE A 128 8.17 -0.75 1.99
CA PHE A 128 8.88 -0.46 3.22
C PHE A 128 10.29 0.01 2.90
N ASP A 129 10.67 1.16 3.42
CA ASP A 129 12.02 1.72 3.27
C ASP A 129 12.69 1.81 4.64
N HIS A 130 13.96 1.40 4.73
CA HIS A 130 14.83 1.65 5.88
C HIS A 130 16.17 2.21 5.42
N VAL A 131 16.41 3.49 5.71
CA VAL A 131 17.65 4.20 5.35
C VAL A 131 18.49 4.41 6.60
N LEU A 132 19.73 3.92 6.58
CA LEU A 132 20.77 4.27 7.53
C LEU A 132 21.63 5.37 6.91
N PRO A 133 21.37 6.66 7.20
CA PRO A 133 22.11 7.75 6.59
C PRO A 133 23.51 7.87 7.20
N THR A 134 24.43 8.51 6.47
CA THR A 134 25.74 8.89 7.02
C THR A 134 25.64 9.99 8.09
N ARG A 135 24.53 10.73 8.12
CA ARG A 135 24.23 11.78 9.10
C ARG A 135 22.78 11.69 9.57
N LEU A 136 22.56 11.73 10.88
CA LEU A 136 21.20 11.66 11.46
C LEU A 136 20.31 12.88 11.13
N SER A 137 20.89 13.97 10.63
CA SER A 137 20.15 15.14 10.14
C SER A 137 19.59 14.96 8.72
N ALA A 138 19.90 13.85 8.06
CA ALA A 138 19.54 13.62 6.66
C ALA A 138 18.01 13.64 6.46
N ARG A 139 17.60 14.07 5.26
CA ARG A 139 16.19 14.15 4.87
C ARG A 139 15.93 13.24 3.69
N ILE A 140 15.05 12.27 3.88
CA ILE A 140 14.64 11.34 2.83
C ILE A 140 13.40 11.89 2.12
N LYS A 141 13.47 11.99 0.80
CA LYS A 141 12.31 12.30 -0.05
C LYS A 141 11.93 11.06 -0.83
N TRP A 142 10.64 10.74 -0.80
CA TRP A 142 10.06 9.61 -1.53
C TRP A 142 9.36 10.12 -2.78
N LEU A 143 9.61 9.46 -3.92
CA LEU A 143 9.12 9.85 -5.24
C LEU A 143 8.23 8.77 -5.86
N LEU A 144 7.20 9.17 -6.60
CA LEU A 144 6.40 8.30 -7.46
C LEU A 144 5.93 9.06 -8.69
N HIS A 145 6.19 8.50 -9.86
CA HIS A 145 5.86 9.08 -11.16
C HIS A 145 4.60 8.44 -11.73
N PHE A 146 3.74 9.26 -12.31
CA PHE A 146 2.44 8.83 -12.80
C PHE A 146 1.97 9.68 -13.98
N MET A 147 0.96 9.15 -14.67
CA MET A 147 0.17 9.88 -15.67
C MET A 147 -1.25 10.09 -15.13
N GLY A 148 -1.98 11.01 -15.74
CA GLY A 148 -3.39 11.20 -15.46
C GLY A 148 -3.70 12.28 -14.41
N GLU A 149 -4.94 12.28 -13.98
CA GLU A 149 -5.48 13.28 -13.06
C GLU A 149 -5.17 12.91 -11.62
N ILE A 150 -5.02 13.91 -10.75
CA ILE A 150 -4.71 13.67 -9.35
C ILE A 150 -5.54 14.54 -8.43
N LYS A 151 -5.97 13.92 -7.33
CA LYS A 151 -6.56 14.59 -6.18
C LYS A 151 -5.77 14.25 -4.93
N ILE A 152 -5.42 15.26 -4.15
CA ILE A 152 -4.84 15.08 -2.81
C ILE A 152 -5.92 15.32 -1.77
N LEU A 153 -6.10 14.33 -0.88
CA LEU A 153 -6.98 14.39 0.27
C LEU A 153 -6.14 14.21 1.53
N GLN A 154 -5.89 15.30 2.25
CA GLN A 154 -4.95 15.32 3.37
C GLN A 154 -3.55 14.86 2.91
N ASN A 155 -3.12 13.67 3.34
CA ASN A 155 -1.84 13.05 2.96
C ASN A 155 -2.04 11.80 2.10
N ILE A 156 -3.14 11.73 1.35
CA ILE A 156 -3.46 10.63 0.45
C ILE A 156 -3.54 11.21 -0.95
N ALA A 157 -2.81 10.63 -1.90
CA ALA A 157 -2.97 10.93 -3.32
C ALA A 157 -3.85 9.87 -3.99
N ILE A 158 -4.81 10.33 -4.77
CA ILE A 158 -5.67 9.50 -5.62
C ILE A 158 -5.35 9.89 -7.06
N ILE A 159 -4.76 8.98 -7.81
CA ILE A 159 -4.35 9.18 -9.20
C ILE A 159 -5.33 8.41 -10.07
N HIS A 160 -5.97 9.09 -11.01
CA HIS A 160 -6.95 8.52 -11.92
C HIS A 160 -6.33 8.32 -13.33
N VAL A 161 -6.39 7.09 -13.83
CA VAL A 161 -5.84 6.69 -15.13
C VAL A 161 -6.84 5.77 -15.82
N GLY A 162 -7.51 6.27 -16.86
CA GLY A 162 -8.46 5.48 -17.65
C GLY A 162 -9.55 4.83 -16.78
N ASN A 163 -9.60 3.50 -16.76
CA ASN A 163 -10.58 2.74 -15.96
C ASN A 163 -10.08 2.33 -14.56
N ALA A 164 -8.99 2.92 -14.07
CA ALA A 164 -8.40 2.58 -12.78
C ALA A 164 -8.02 3.82 -11.97
N GLU A 165 -7.89 3.65 -10.66
CA GLU A 165 -7.21 4.60 -9.78
C GLU A 165 -6.04 3.94 -9.05
N LEU A 166 -5.05 4.74 -8.69
CA LEU A 166 -4.02 4.37 -7.74
C LEU A 166 -4.13 5.27 -6.51
N ILE A 167 -4.43 4.65 -5.38
CA ILE A 167 -4.36 5.33 -4.09
C ILE A 167 -2.95 5.17 -3.53
N VAL A 168 -2.30 6.28 -3.24
CA VAL A 168 -0.99 6.36 -2.58
C VAL A 168 -1.19 6.92 -1.19
N GLN A 169 -1.01 6.07 -0.18
CA GLN A 169 -1.22 6.40 1.23
C GLN A 169 0.04 6.07 2.05
N PRO A 170 0.76 7.08 2.56
CA PRO A 170 1.76 6.85 3.59
C PRO A 170 1.12 6.21 4.82
N LEU A 171 1.59 5.03 5.19
CA LEU A 171 1.16 4.32 6.41
C LEU A 171 1.96 4.79 7.62
N THR A 172 3.11 5.41 7.39
CA THR A 172 3.89 6.11 8.42
C THR A 172 3.71 7.62 8.36
N LEU A 173 4.00 8.28 9.48
CA LEU A 173 4.03 9.75 9.55
C LEU A 173 4.99 10.33 8.49
N ILE A 174 4.46 11.27 7.71
CA ILE A 174 5.24 12.11 6.80
C ILE A 174 5.42 13.49 7.41
N SER A 175 6.50 14.18 7.04
CA SER A 175 6.85 15.48 7.61
C SER A 175 6.90 16.60 6.55
N GLY A 176 6.85 17.85 7.02
CA GLY A 176 6.81 19.02 6.15
C GLY A 176 5.40 19.28 5.60
N GLU A 177 5.30 19.69 4.34
CA GLU A 177 4.05 20.17 3.73
C GLU A 177 3.13 19.06 3.19
N GLY A 178 3.28 17.82 3.64
CA GLY A 178 2.53 16.67 3.14
C GLY A 178 2.96 16.20 1.74
N ILE A 179 2.04 15.56 1.03
CA ILE A 179 2.24 15.14 -0.36
C ILE A 179 2.14 16.35 -1.28
N LYS A 180 3.11 16.50 -2.19
CA LYS A 180 3.14 17.55 -3.20
C LYS A 180 3.28 16.94 -4.58
N VAL A 181 2.64 17.57 -5.55
CA VAL A 181 2.72 17.22 -6.98
C VAL A 181 3.66 18.19 -7.67
N TYR A 182 4.49 17.66 -8.56
CA TYR A 182 5.41 18.41 -9.39
C TYR A 182 5.25 17.95 -10.84
N GLU A 183 5.51 18.86 -11.77
CA GLU A 183 5.59 18.55 -13.19
C GLU A 183 6.99 18.05 -13.52
N GLY A 184 7.08 16.99 -14.32
CA GLY A 184 8.32 16.47 -14.89
C GLY A 184 8.41 16.71 -16.40
N GLU A 185 9.32 16.00 -17.09
CA GLU A 185 9.45 16.05 -18.55
C GLU A 185 8.53 14.99 -19.19
N GLY A 186 7.25 15.35 -19.35
CA GLY A 186 6.24 14.48 -19.98
C GLY A 186 5.44 13.63 -18.98
N ASP A 187 5.68 13.77 -17.69
CA ASP A 187 4.97 13.12 -16.60
C ASP A 187 4.71 14.07 -15.42
N ARG A 188 4.07 13.54 -14.37
CA ARG A 188 3.89 14.22 -13.08
C ARG A 188 4.36 13.29 -11.98
N TYR A 189 4.83 13.87 -10.87
CA TYR A 189 5.33 13.06 -9.77
C TYR A 189 4.95 13.59 -8.39
N LEU A 190 4.76 12.63 -7.48
CA LEU A 190 4.62 12.87 -6.06
C LEU A 190 5.99 13.05 -5.43
N LYS A 191 6.11 13.98 -4.49
CA LYS A 191 7.29 14.10 -3.63
C LYS A 191 6.88 14.50 -2.21
N PHE A 192 7.26 13.68 -1.24
CA PHE A 192 7.04 13.96 0.18
C PHE A 192 8.21 13.48 1.04
N ARG A 193 8.29 13.99 2.28
CA ARG A 193 9.37 13.62 3.21
C ARG A 193 8.90 12.46 4.11
N VAL A 194 9.71 11.42 4.14
CA VAL A 194 9.52 10.25 5.02
C VAL A 194 10.59 10.22 6.12
N ASN A 195 10.36 9.43 7.16
CA ASN A 195 11.35 9.11 8.17
C ASN A 195 12.37 8.07 7.63
N PHE A 196 13.42 7.78 8.41
CA PHE A 196 14.40 6.77 8.02
C PHE A 196 13.81 5.37 7.89
N THR A 197 12.83 5.02 8.73
CA THR A 197 11.96 3.88 8.49
C THR A 197 10.60 4.39 8.07
N SER A 198 10.08 3.89 6.94
CA SER A 198 8.77 4.30 6.43
C SER A 198 8.04 3.17 5.73
N ALA A 199 6.72 3.30 5.66
CA ALA A 199 5.84 2.41 4.90
C ALA A 199 4.85 3.23 4.07
N VAL A 200 4.69 2.88 2.79
CA VAL A 200 3.75 3.51 1.86
C VAL A 200 2.90 2.42 1.21
N LEU A 201 1.58 2.59 1.24
CA LEU A 201 0.61 1.75 0.55
C LEU A 201 0.35 2.31 -0.85
N LEU A 202 0.40 1.44 -1.85
CA LEU A 202 -0.16 1.63 -3.17
C LEU A 202 -1.32 0.66 -3.34
N TYR A 203 -2.51 1.19 -3.56
CA TYR A 203 -3.74 0.41 -3.68
C TYR A 203 -4.38 0.69 -5.05
N PRO A 204 -4.22 -0.22 -6.02
CA PRO A 204 -4.94 -0.17 -7.28
C PRO A 204 -6.45 -0.34 -7.05
N VAL A 205 -7.26 0.48 -7.71
CA VAL A 205 -8.73 0.43 -7.68
C VAL A 205 -9.23 0.20 -9.09
N ASN A 206 -10.08 -0.81 -9.29
CA ASN A 206 -10.76 -1.06 -10.55
C ASN A 206 -12.10 -0.33 -10.57
N LEU A 207 -12.27 0.66 -11.46
CA LEU A 207 -13.49 1.46 -11.53
C LEU A 207 -14.64 0.75 -12.25
N ASN A 208 -14.39 -0.40 -12.85
CA ASN A 208 -15.41 -1.21 -13.53
C ASN A 208 -16.09 -2.22 -12.58
N GLU A 209 -15.66 -2.32 -11.32
CA GLU A 209 -16.29 -3.23 -10.36
C GLU A 209 -17.67 -2.72 -9.92
N GLU A 210 -18.61 -3.64 -9.71
CA GLU A 210 -19.94 -3.31 -9.18
C GLU A 210 -19.86 -2.65 -7.80
N ILE A 211 -18.91 -3.10 -6.97
CA ILE A 211 -18.59 -2.49 -5.67
C ILE A 211 -17.12 -2.09 -5.74
N ILE A 212 -16.88 -0.79 -5.82
CA ILE A 212 -15.52 -0.24 -5.85
C ILE A 212 -14.83 -0.54 -4.52
N SER A 213 -13.76 -1.34 -4.57
CA SER A 213 -12.96 -1.66 -3.39
C SER A 213 -12.05 -0.49 -3.02
N MET A 214 -12.12 -0.07 -1.76
CA MET A 214 -11.29 0.99 -1.18
C MET A 214 -10.33 0.41 -0.14
N PRO A 215 -9.17 1.05 0.13
CA PRO A 215 -8.24 0.59 1.15
C PRO A 215 -8.93 0.37 2.50
N PRO A 216 -8.68 -0.76 3.18
CA PRO A 216 -9.21 -1.00 4.52
C PRO A 216 -8.69 0.06 5.51
N PRO A 217 -9.42 0.34 6.60
CA PRO A 217 -8.91 1.17 7.68
C PRO A 217 -7.57 0.66 8.20
N VAL A 218 -6.64 1.59 8.41
CA VAL A 218 -5.27 1.29 8.84
C VAL A 218 -4.97 1.97 10.17
N ASN A 219 -4.34 1.24 11.07
CA ASN A 219 -3.70 1.77 12.26
C ASN A 219 -2.20 1.47 12.23
N THR A 220 -1.37 2.40 12.68
CA THR A 220 0.10 2.23 12.69
C THR A 220 0.65 2.51 14.08
N ILE A 221 1.39 1.53 14.61
CA ILE A 221 1.99 1.55 15.95
C ILE A 221 3.51 1.49 15.80
N TYR A 222 4.23 2.30 16.58
CA TYR A 222 5.69 2.38 16.54
C TYR A 222 6.31 1.87 17.84
N LYS A 223 7.46 1.19 17.73
CA LYS A 223 8.33 0.88 18.88
C LYS A 223 9.79 1.00 18.46
N GLY A 224 10.42 2.10 18.85
CA GLY A 224 11.72 2.49 18.30
C GLY A 224 11.61 2.71 16.79
N ASN A 225 12.44 2.00 16.02
CA ASN A 225 12.41 2.04 14.55
C ASN A 225 11.47 1.00 13.92
N ALA A 226 10.85 0.12 14.72
CA ALA A 226 9.91 -0.88 14.23
C ALA A 226 8.52 -0.28 14.01
N ILE A 227 7.82 -0.76 12.99
CA ILE A 227 6.48 -0.31 12.58
C ILE A 227 5.56 -1.54 12.54
N LEU A 228 4.48 -1.51 13.32
CA LEU A 228 3.36 -2.44 13.19
C LEU A 228 2.21 -1.74 12.48
N ILE A 229 1.73 -2.31 11.39
CA ILE A 229 0.54 -1.88 10.65
C ILE A 229 -0.57 -2.89 10.93
N GLU A 230 -1.75 -2.38 11.29
CA GLU A 230 -2.97 -3.14 11.46
C GLU A 230 -3.96 -2.75 10.36
N LEU A 231 -4.27 -3.67 9.44
CA LEU A 231 -5.23 -3.46 8.35
C LEU A 231 -6.53 -4.19 8.67
N ASN A 232 -7.61 -3.45 8.93
CA ASN A 232 -8.90 -4.05 9.26
C ASN A 232 -9.73 -4.32 7.98
N ARG A 233 -9.77 -5.58 7.56
CA ARG A 233 -10.51 -6.07 6.39
C ARG A 233 -11.93 -6.53 6.71
N SER A 234 -12.59 -5.92 7.70
CA SER A 234 -13.92 -6.32 8.20
C SER A 234 -13.90 -7.65 8.95
N VAL A 235 -13.77 -8.77 8.23
CA VAL A 235 -13.83 -10.14 8.76
C VAL A 235 -12.46 -10.72 9.08
N SER A 236 -11.42 -9.93 8.92
CA SER A 236 -10.05 -10.23 9.35
C SER A 236 -9.24 -8.96 9.60
N ILE A 237 -8.13 -9.11 10.31
CA ILE A 237 -7.13 -8.07 10.52
C ILE A 237 -5.77 -8.62 10.07
N ASP A 238 -5.08 -7.89 9.20
CA ASP A 238 -3.67 -8.16 8.93
C ASP A 238 -2.79 -7.34 9.89
N TYR A 239 -1.93 -8.03 10.62
CA TYR A 239 -0.87 -7.45 11.44
C TYR A 239 0.45 -7.59 10.70
N ILE A 240 1.01 -6.48 10.20
CA ILE A 240 2.25 -6.47 9.41
C ILE A 240 3.30 -5.70 10.20
N LEU A 241 4.35 -6.39 10.64
CA LEU A 241 5.43 -5.80 11.41
C LEU A 241 6.70 -5.72 10.57
N PHE A 242 7.25 -4.52 10.47
CA PHE A 242 8.57 -4.25 9.92
C PHE A 242 9.55 -3.93 11.06
N ASN A 243 10.47 -4.85 11.32
CA ASN A 243 11.43 -4.80 12.42
C ASN A 243 12.86 -4.74 11.88
N THR A 244 13.35 -3.52 11.65
CA THR A 244 14.61 -3.31 10.93
C THR A 244 15.85 -3.72 11.72
N SER A 245 15.77 -3.84 13.04
CA SER A 245 16.91 -4.26 13.87
C SER A 245 17.12 -5.77 13.87
N LYS A 246 16.09 -6.58 13.53
CA LYS A 246 16.07 -8.04 13.71
C LYS A 246 16.31 -8.50 15.16
N GLU A 247 16.29 -7.57 16.11
CA GLU A 247 16.29 -7.90 17.53
C GLU A 247 14.92 -8.41 17.93
N TYR A 248 14.88 -9.24 18.97
CA TYR A 248 13.61 -9.72 19.52
C TYR A 248 12.77 -8.53 20.03
N ILE A 249 11.57 -8.39 19.49
CA ILE A 249 10.64 -7.32 19.82
C ILE A 249 9.25 -7.88 20.04
N LYS A 250 8.54 -7.31 21.01
CA LYS A 250 7.09 -7.48 21.21
C LYS A 250 6.38 -6.14 20.96
N ILE A 251 5.44 -6.11 20.03
CA ILE A 251 4.62 -4.95 19.68
C ILE A 251 3.22 -5.41 19.28
N GLY A 252 2.20 -4.85 19.91
CA GLY A 252 0.82 -5.35 19.75
C GLY A 252 0.72 -6.84 20.06
N PRO A 253 0.04 -7.64 19.22
CA PRO A 253 -0.08 -9.08 19.42
C PRO A 253 1.14 -9.88 18.95
N ILE A 254 2.12 -9.27 18.28
CA ILE A 254 3.26 -9.97 17.69
C ILE A 254 4.48 -9.91 18.61
N SER A 255 5.16 -11.05 18.78
CA SER A 255 6.55 -11.11 19.23
C SER A 255 7.41 -11.81 18.18
N THR A 256 8.52 -11.21 17.78
CA THR A 256 9.37 -11.78 16.71
C THR A 256 10.77 -11.20 16.74
N ASN A 257 11.71 -11.87 16.09
CA ASN A 257 12.99 -11.29 15.68
C ASN A 257 13.17 -11.27 14.15
N GLY A 258 12.10 -11.54 13.40
CA GLY A 258 12.11 -11.42 11.95
C GLY A 258 12.22 -9.99 11.50
N TYR A 259 12.75 -9.81 10.30
CA TYR A 259 12.88 -8.51 9.65
C TYR A 259 11.53 -7.94 9.21
N LEU A 260 10.69 -8.80 8.63
CA LEU A 260 9.30 -8.49 8.32
C LEU A 260 8.47 -9.72 8.67
N CYS A 261 7.30 -9.53 9.27
CA CYS A 261 6.34 -10.61 9.42
C CYS A 261 4.92 -10.10 9.18
N MET A 262 4.02 -11.03 8.88
CA MET A 262 2.60 -10.78 8.72
C MET A 262 1.82 -11.89 9.40
N VAL A 263 0.74 -11.54 10.10
CA VAL A 263 -0.25 -12.50 10.62
C VAL A 263 -1.64 -11.99 10.26
N THR A 264 -2.46 -12.82 9.61
CA THR A 264 -3.87 -12.52 9.39
C THR A 264 -4.70 -13.25 10.44
N GLU A 265 -5.43 -12.48 11.25
CA GLU A 265 -6.38 -12.98 12.23
C GLU A 265 -7.81 -12.83 11.71
N SER A 266 -8.61 -13.89 11.81
CA SER A 266 -10.02 -13.87 11.47
C SER A 266 -10.85 -13.11 12.52
N LEU A 267 -12.08 -12.74 12.18
CA LEU A 267 -13.03 -12.15 13.14
C LEU A 267 -13.29 -13.03 14.38
N LYS A 268 -13.04 -14.34 14.28
CA LYS A 268 -13.17 -15.31 15.38
C LYS A 268 -11.90 -15.44 16.24
N GLY A 269 -10.83 -14.73 15.89
CA GLY A 269 -9.55 -14.77 16.59
C GLY A 269 -8.62 -15.91 16.15
N GLU A 270 -8.91 -16.53 15.00
CA GLU A 270 -8.10 -17.63 14.46
C GLU A 270 -7.03 -17.11 13.50
N VAL A 271 -5.83 -17.69 13.52
CA VAL A 271 -4.79 -17.37 12.55
C VAL A 271 -5.05 -18.10 11.23
N GLU A 272 -5.31 -17.32 10.18
CA GLU A 272 -5.63 -17.84 8.84
C GLU A 272 -4.39 -18.11 7.99
N ARG A 273 -3.39 -17.25 8.16
CA ARG A 273 -2.12 -17.27 7.45
C ARG A 273 -1.10 -16.41 8.19
N TYR A 274 0.17 -16.70 7.96
CA TYR A 274 1.27 -15.88 8.47
C TYR A 274 2.49 -15.99 7.56
N ALA A 275 3.36 -15.00 7.65
CA ALA A 275 4.66 -15.02 7.00
C ALA A 275 5.73 -14.45 7.93
N LEU A 276 6.95 -14.97 7.83
CA LEU A 276 8.14 -14.50 8.52
C LEU A 276 9.27 -14.39 7.51
N ILE A 277 9.87 -13.22 7.37
CA ILE A 277 11.01 -12.97 6.50
C ILE A 277 12.23 -12.71 7.35
N SER A 278 13.27 -13.50 7.14
CA SER A 278 14.56 -13.39 7.81
C SER A 278 14.44 -13.27 9.33
N GLY A 279 13.80 -14.27 9.93
CA GLY A 279 13.73 -14.48 11.38
C GLY A 279 13.65 -15.96 11.72
N ASN A 280 13.64 -16.29 13.01
CA ASN A 280 13.44 -17.68 13.47
C ASN A 280 12.41 -17.81 14.59
N ILE A 281 11.86 -16.70 15.09
CA ILE A 281 10.79 -16.68 16.09
C ILE A 281 9.66 -15.79 15.58
N LEU A 282 8.44 -16.31 15.56
CA LEU A 282 7.20 -15.56 15.41
C LEU A 282 6.15 -16.14 16.37
N ASP A 283 5.73 -15.31 17.32
CA ASP A 283 4.64 -15.59 18.23
C ASP A 283 3.49 -14.61 17.99
N PHE A 284 2.26 -15.08 18.13
CA PHE A 284 1.06 -14.26 18.03
C PHE A 284 0.16 -14.49 19.23
N LYS A 285 -0.14 -13.42 19.98
CA LYS A 285 -0.92 -13.47 21.23
C LYS A 285 -0.40 -14.47 22.27
N GLY A 286 0.91 -14.73 22.25
CA GLY A 286 1.56 -15.69 23.15
C GLY A 286 1.65 -17.11 22.60
N GLU A 287 0.98 -17.40 21.49
CA GLU A 287 1.05 -18.70 20.82
C GLU A 287 2.23 -18.75 19.86
N HIS A 288 2.92 -19.90 19.84
CA HIS A 288 4.08 -20.13 18.98
C HIS A 288 3.63 -20.39 17.55
N LEU A 289 3.86 -19.45 16.63
CA LEU A 289 3.57 -19.69 15.21
C LEU A 289 4.76 -20.30 14.46
N ILE A 290 5.98 -19.77 14.66
CA ILE A 290 7.22 -20.29 14.07
C ILE A 290 8.35 -20.21 15.07
N HIS A 291 8.99 -21.36 15.33
CA HIS A 291 10.23 -21.46 16.09
C HIS A 291 11.20 -22.34 15.32
N ALA A 292 12.38 -21.82 15.01
CA ALA A 292 13.41 -22.55 14.29
C ALA A 292 14.79 -22.38 14.91
N GLN A 293 15.66 -23.36 14.69
CA GLN A 293 17.05 -23.33 15.16
C GLN A 293 17.86 -22.19 14.54
N ASP A 294 17.44 -21.71 13.36
CA ASP A 294 18.07 -20.59 12.68
C ASP A 294 17.07 -19.79 11.84
N THR A 295 17.51 -18.62 11.38
CA THR A 295 16.82 -17.73 10.45
C THR A 295 16.39 -18.44 9.17
N LEU A 296 15.14 -18.21 8.79
CA LEU A 296 14.50 -18.70 7.58
C LEU A 296 13.50 -17.68 7.04
N ASP A 297 12.94 -17.96 5.86
CA ASP A 297 11.73 -17.32 5.38
C ASP A 297 10.60 -18.35 5.36
N VAL A 298 9.42 -17.97 5.84
CA VAL A 298 8.21 -18.82 5.91
C VAL A 298 7.00 -18.06 5.38
N ALA A 299 6.13 -18.77 4.67
CA ALA A 299 4.76 -18.35 4.45
C ALA A 299 3.82 -19.53 4.63
N MET A 300 2.80 -19.40 5.47
CA MET A 300 1.78 -20.41 5.71
C MET A 300 0.42 -19.84 5.35
N GLN A 301 -0.41 -20.64 4.70
CA GLN A 301 -1.82 -20.34 4.46
C GLN A 301 -2.68 -21.59 4.61
N ARG A 302 -3.85 -21.42 5.22
CA ARG A 302 -4.92 -22.42 5.21
C ARG A 302 -5.75 -22.31 3.94
N VAL A 303 -5.96 -23.42 3.25
CA VAL A 303 -6.74 -23.50 2.01
C VAL A 303 -7.66 -24.72 2.07
N ARG A 304 -8.98 -24.51 2.22
CA ARG A 304 -10.01 -25.57 2.27
C ARG A 304 -9.73 -26.67 3.30
N THR A 305 -9.16 -27.79 2.89
CA THR A 305 -8.79 -28.97 3.70
C THR A 305 -7.28 -29.15 3.81
N GLU A 306 -6.50 -28.18 3.35
CA GLU A 306 -5.04 -28.20 3.33
C GLU A 306 -4.44 -27.00 4.04
N ILE A 307 -3.24 -27.19 4.58
CA ILE A 307 -2.37 -26.12 5.06
C ILE A 307 -1.11 -26.17 4.21
N ASN A 308 -0.86 -25.07 3.50
CA ASN A 308 0.30 -24.88 2.65
C ASN A 308 1.34 -24.08 3.40
N VAL A 309 2.54 -24.61 3.53
CA VAL A 309 3.67 -23.93 4.18
C VAL A 309 4.85 -23.92 3.21
N TYR A 310 5.29 -22.73 2.84
CA TYR A 310 6.57 -22.52 2.17
C TYR A 310 7.65 -22.23 3.18
N ILE A 311 8.81 -22.86 3.00
CA ILE A 311 10.01 -22.63 3.81
C ILE A 311 11.20 -22.45 2.89
N LYS A 312 11.94 -21.36 3.10
CA LYS A 312 13.26 -21.12 2.50
C LYS A 312 14.30 -21.04 3.60
N SER A 313 15.31 -21.89 3.51
CA SER A 313 16.41 -21.92 4.46
C SER A 313 17.77 -21.88 3.76
N ARG A 314 18.72 -21.15 4.36
CA ARG A 314 20.11 -21.07 3.90
C ARG A 314 20.99 -22.22 4.42
N ARG A 315 20.54 -22.95 5.44
CA ARG A 315 21.20 -24.13 6.01
C ARG A 315 20.19 -25.19 6.47
N PRO A 316 20.59 -26.46 6.61
CA PRO A 316 19.72 -27.44 7.25
C PRO A 316 19.33 -26.98 8.65
N LEU A 317 18.05 -27.09 8.99
CA LEU A 317 17.53 -26.71 10.31
C LEU A 317 16.31 -27.53 10.70
N LYS A 318 16.07 -27.60 11.99
CA LYS A 318 14.78 -28.02 12.55
C LYS A 318 13.88 -26.81 12.73
N VAL A 319 12.62 -26.96 12.33
CA VAL A 319 11.58 -25.93 12.43
C VAL A 319 10.32 -26.53 13.02
N SER A 320 9.73 -25.83 13.98
CA SER A 320 8.41 -26.06 14.53
C SER A 320 7.49 -24.94 14.05
N PHE A 321 6.33 -25.31 13.52
CA PHE A 321 5.36 -24.34 13.02
C PHE A 321 3.93 -24.73 13.34
N TRP A 322 3.12 -23.73 13.67
CA TRP A 322 1.72 -23.89 14.03
C TRP A 322 0.86 -24.19 12.81
N ILE A 323 -0.06 -25.15 13.00
CA ILE A 323 -1.02 -25.60 11.99
C ILE A 323 -2.46 -25.53 12.52
N GLY A 324 -2.68 -25.00 13.72
CA GLY A 324 -3.96 -24.93 14.44
C GLY A 324 -4.46 -26.25 14.98
N SER A 325 -5.61 -26.19 15.64
CA SER A 325 -6.15 -27.26 16.48
C SER A 325 -6.45 -28.56 15.74
N GLU A 326 -6.47 -28.52 14.41
CA GLU A 326 -6.76 -29.66 13.56
C GLU A 326 -5.58 -30.64 13.53
N LYS A 327 -5.87 -31.92 13.79
CA LYS A 327 -4.86 -32.98 13.72
C LYS A 327 -4.46 -33.23 12.25
N PRO A 328 -3.16 -33.29 11.93
CA PRO A 328 -2.70 -33.61 10.59
C PRO A 328 -3.06 -35.05 10.23
N LYS A 329 -3.72 -35.24 9.08
CA LYS A 329 -4.05 -36.56 8.50
C LYS A 329 -2.88 -37.10 7.68
N ALA A 330 -2.24 -36.23 6.90
CA ALA A 330 -1.07 -36.54 6.10
C ALA A 330 -0.22 -35.28 5.93
N LEU A 331 1.08 -35.46 5.69
CA LEU A 331 2.02 -34.40 5.39
C LEU A 331 2.90 -34.80 4.20
N ARG A 332 3.10 -33.87 3.28
CA ARG A 332 3.97 -34.04 2.10
C ARG A 332 4.98 -32.90 2.04
N ILE A 333 6.23 -33.21 1.69
CA ILE A 333 7.29 -32.21 1.45
C ILE A 333 7.76 -32.36 0.02
N ASN A 334 7.63 -31.30 -0.80
CA ASN A 334 7.98 -31.31 -2.23
C ASN A 334 7.45 -32.55 -2.97
N GLU A 335 6.17 -32.86 -2.76
CA GLU A 335 5.45 -34.02 -3.36
C GLU A 335 5.85 -35.41 -2.82
N VAL A 336 6.86 -35.51 -1.95
CA VAL A 336 7.20 -36.76 -1.25
C VAL A 336 6.19 -36.99 -0.12
N ALA A 337 5.42 -38.08 -0.21
CA ALA A 337 4.44 -38.48 0.80
C ALA A 337 5.10 -39.06 2.05
N HIS A 338 4.49 -38.84 3.22
CA HIS A 338 4.89 -39.41 4.52
C HIS A 338 6.32 -39.03 4.96
N ALA A 339 6.71 -37.77 4.76
CA ALA A 339 7.93 -37.25 5.38
C ALA A 339 7.87 -37.40 6.91
N GLU A 340 9.00 -37.69 7.56
CA GLU A 340 9.04 -37.79 9.02
C GLU A 340 8.72 -36.43 9.66
N TYR A 341 7.71 -36.39 10.51
CA TYR A 341 7.32 -35.21 11.28
C TYR A 341 6.88 -35.60 12.69
N ILE A 342 6.97 -34.64 13.61
CA ILE A 342 6.44 -34.76 14.97
C ILE A 342 5.27 -33.79 15.10
N TYR A 343 4.12 -34.25 15.59
CA TYR A 343 2.98 -33.40 15.91
C TYR A 343 2.87 -33.22 17.43
N ASP A 344 3.06 -31.98 17.89
CA ASP A 344 2.84 -31.55 19.26
C ASP A 344 1.38 -31.12 19.40
N SER A 345 0.52 -32.04 19.83
CA SER A 345 -0.92 -31.79 19.95
C SER A 345 -1.28 -30.67 20.95
N PRO A 346 -0.64 -30.55 22.14
CA PRO A 346 -0.87 -29.41 23.03
C PRO A 346 -0.59 -28.04 22.40
N ARG A 347 0.42 -27.93 21.54
CA ARG A 347 0.79 -26.66 20.88
C ARG A 347 0.20 -26.49 19.48
N ALA A 348 -0.46 -27.51 18.94
CA ALA A 348 -0.93 -27.52 17.56
C ALA A 348 0.20 -27.24 16.55
N CYS A 349 1.41 -27.75 16.83
CA CYS A 349 2.60 -27.52 16.02
C CYS A 349 3.09 -28.80 15.34
N VAL A 350 3.62 -28.63 14.13
CA VAL A 350 4.36 -29.66 13.41
C VAL A 350 5.84 -29.30 13.45
N GLU A 351 6.68 -30.28 13.79
CA GLU A 351 8.13 -30.18 13.75
C GLU A 351 8.69 -31.07 12.63
N VAL A 352 9.58 -30.49 11.82
CA VAL A 352 10.24 -31.15 10.69
C VAL A 352 11.69 -30.70 10.58
N ASN A 353 12.53 -31.56 10.01
CA ASN A 353 13.88 -31.20 9.59
C ASN A 353 13.85 -30.80 8.11
N ILE A 354 14.34 -29.61 7.80
CA ILE A 354 14.34 -29.05 6.45
C ILE A 354 15.78 -28.89 5.97
N PRO A 355 16.14 -29.36 4.76
CA PRO A 355 17.46 -29.13 4.18
C PRO A 355 17.70 -27.65 3.85
N LYS A 356 18.90 -27.32 3.36
CA LYS A 356 19.13 -26.05 2.66
C LYS A 356 18.32 -26.02 1.35
N GLY A 357 17.59 -24.94 1.11
CA GLY A 357 16.81 -24.77 -0.12
C GLY A 357 15.42 -24.18 0.12
N ASN A 358 14.54 -24.38 -0.85
CA ASN A 358 13.14 -23.96 -0.81
C ASN A 358 12.26 -25.22 -0.81
N PHE A 359 11.24 -25.22 0.06
CA PHE A 359 10.38 -26.38 0.28
C PHE A 359 8.94 -25.94 0.42
N THR A 360 8.04 -26.71 -0.18
CA THR A 360 6.61 -26.60 0.05
C THR A 360 6.15 -27.83 0.83
N ILE A 361 5.51 -27.57 1.96
CA ILE A 361 4.89 -28.57 2.82
C ILE A 361 3.38 -28.43 2.67
N ARG A 362 2.71 -29.55 2.38
CA ARG A 362 1.25 -29.62 2.34
C ARG A 362 0.78 -30.55 3.44
N ILE A 363 -0.15 -30.06 4.26
CA ILE A 363 -0.69 -30.80 5.39
C ILE A 363 -2.19 -30.95 5.18
N GLU A 364 -2.63 -32.19 5.05
CA GLU A 364 -4.05 -32.52 4.93
C GLU A 364 -4.66 -32.52 6.34
N VAL A 365 -5.76 -31.80 6.52
CA VAL A 365 -6.52 -31.71 7.77
C VAL A 365 -8.02 -31.95 7.49
N GLU A 366 -8.82 -32.12 8.53
CA GLU A 366 -10.27 -32.33 8.35
C GLU A 366 -10.97 -31.07 7.83
N LYS A 367 -10.62 -29.90 8.38
CA LYS A 367 -11.13 -28.61 7.93
C LYS A 367 -10.10 -27.52 8.21
N ALA A 368 -9.45 -26.99 7.17
CA ALA A 368 -8.46 -25.92 7.32
C ALA A 368 -9.09 -24.53 7.27
N TYR A 369 -10.07 -24.33 6.38
CA TYR A 369 -10.66 -23.03 6.05
C TYR A 369 -12.05 -23.21 5.42
N ILE A 370 -12.99 -22.28 5.64
CA ILE A 370 -14.36 -22.40 5.12
C ILE A 370 -14.37 -22.07 3.63
N GLU A 371 -14.62 -23.09 2.79
CA GLU A 371 -14.70 -22.96 1.34
C GLU A 371 -15.91 -22.10 0.91
N GLY A 372 -15.74 -21.30 -0.15
CA GLY A 372 -16.82 -20.50 -0.75
C GLY A 372 -17.06 -19.12 -0.13
N GLU A 373 -16.36 -18.77 0.95
CA GLU A 373 -16.51 -17.45 1.59
C GLU A 373 -15.71 -16.33 0.92
N GLU A 374 -14.69 -16.64 0.11
CA GLU A 374 -13.73 -15.65 -0.40
C GLU A 374 -14.39 -14.43 -1.07
N ASN A 375 -15.36 -14.68 -1.96
CA ASN A 375 -16.08 -13.59 -2.61
C ASN A 375 -16.89 -12.75 -1.60
N VAL A 376 -17.51 -13.40 -0.61
CA VAL A 376 -18.28 -12.73 0.44
C VAL A 376 -17.38 -11.89 1.34
N ARG A 377 -16.23 -12.43 1.76
CA ARG A 377 -15.22 -11.73 2.56
C ARG A 377 -14.66 -10.51 1.81
N ARG A 378 -14.34 -10.69 0.51
CA ARG A 378 -13.89 -9.60 -0.36
C ARG A 378 -14.95 -8.51 -0.48
N THR A 379 -16.21 -8.87 -0.69
CA THR A 379 -17.32 -7.92 -0.74
C THR A 379 -17.50 -7.15 0.57
N LEU A 380 -17.45 -7.84 1.73
CA LEU A 380 -17.53 -7.19 3.04
C LEU A 380 -16.37 -6.23 3.27
N SER A 381 -15.14 -6.63 2.93
CA SER A 381 -13.96 -5.78 3.03
C SER A 381 -14.08 -4.54 2.12
N ALA A 382 -14.54 -4.71 0.88
CA ALA A 382 -14.71 -3.62 -0.07
C ALA A 382 -15.72 -2.58 0.44
N VAL A 383 -16.91 -3.03 0.88
CA VAL A 383 -17.95 -2.14 1.44
C VAL A 383 -17.48 -1.47 2.72
N TYR A 384 -16.78 -2.20 3.59
CA TYR A 384 -16.24 -1.63 4.82
C TYR A 384 -15.22 -0.51 4.52
N GLY A 385 -14.29 -0.75 3.59
CA GLY A 385 -13.37 0.28 3.09
C GLY A 385 -14.13 1.47 2.52
N LEU A 386 -15.10 1.22 1.63
CA LEU A 386 -15.89 2.25 0.96
C LEU A 386 -16.62 3.18 1.95
N ILE A 387 -17.26 2.62 2.98
CA ILE A 387 -17.94 3.39 4.02
C ILE A 387 -16.95 4.27 4.79
N ASN A 388 -15.81 3.71 5.22
CA ASN A 388 -14.82 4.47 5.99
C ASN A 388 -14.20 5.60 5.14
N TRP A 389 -13.90 5.34 3.87
CA TRP A 389 -13.41 6.34 2.94
C TRP A 389 -14.42 7.45 2.69
N ALA A 390 -15.69 7.10 2.49
CA ALA A 390 -16.75 8.09 2.35
C ALA A 390 -16.85 9.00 3.59
N LYS A 391 -16.76 8.45 4.81
CA LYS A 391 -16.73 9.26 6.05
C LYS A 391 -15.59 10.27 6.08
N MET A 392 -14.42 9.93 5.53
CA MET A 392 -13.27 10.84 5.48
C MET A 392 -13.48 11.99 4.50
N GLN A 393 -14.26 11.79 3.43
CA GLN A 393 -14.39 12.72 2.32
C GLN A 393 -15.62 13.61 2.38
N LEU A 394 -16.75 13.05 2.80
CA LEU A 394 -18.05 13.73 2.75
C LEU A 394 -18.21 14.71 3.91
N ARG A 395 -18.91 15.82 3.67
CA ARG A 395 -19.11 16.89 4.67
C ARG A 395 -20.57 17.26 4.84
N SER A 396 -21.42 17.07 3.84
CA SER A 396 -22.86 17.36 3.92
C SER A 396 -23.53 16.47 4.97
N ARG A 397 -24.34 17.07 5.84
CA ARG A 397 -25.13 16.33 6.84
C ARG A 397 -26.03 15.27 6.19
N SER A 398 -26.64 15.58 5.05
CA SER A 398 -27.51 14.66 4.31
C SER A 398 -26.72 13.47 3.75
N ALA A 399 -25.51 13.71 3.23
CA ALA A 399 -24.64 12.66 2.75
C ALA A 399 -24.16 11.78 3.91
N LEU A 400 -23.70 12.38 5.01
CA LEU A 400 -23.26 11.66 6.20
C LEU A 400 -24.36 10.77 6.82
N ARG A 401 -25.62 11.20 6.78
CA ARG A 401 -26.77 10.37 7.22
C ARG A 401 -26.89 9.08 6.40
N LEU A 402 -26.73 9.14 5.08
CA LEU A 402 -26.73 7.94 4.23
C LEU A 402 -25.52 7.04 4.52
N ILE A 403 -24.37 7.60 4.89
CA ILE A 403 -23.21 6.78 5.29
C ILE A 403 -23.47 6.07 6.63
N ASP A 404 -24.19 6.68 7.55
CA ASP A 404 -24.58 6.00 8.80
C ASP A 404 -25.60 4.88 8.54
N GLU A 405 -26.53 5.06 7.60
CA GLU A 405 -27.45 4.00 7.13
C GLU A 405 -26.69 2.87 6.40
N ALA A 406 -25.72 3.21 5.56
CA ALA A 406 -24.84 2.25 4.90
C ALA A 406 -24.06 1.43 5.93
N LYS A 407 -23.58 2.08 7.00
CA LYS A 407 -22.88 1.42 8.11
C LYS A 407 -23.79 0.45 8.87
N GLN A 408 -25.04 0.83 9.13
CA GLN A 408 -26.02 -0.08 9.75
C GLN A 408 -26.30 -1.30 8.86
N THR A 409 -26.55 -1.06 7.56
CA THR A 409 -26.79 -2.12 6.57
C THR A 409 -25.58 -3.07 6.46
N TYR A 410 -24.36 -2.53 6.51
CA TYR A 410 -23.14 -3.33 6.56
C TYR A 410 -23.05 -4.20 7.82
N TYR A 411 -23.43 -3.69 9.01
CA TYR A 411 -23.45 -4.52 10.22
C TYR A 411 -24.51 -5.62 10.16
N GLU A 412 -25.65 -5.38 9.51
CA GLU A 412 -26.62 -6.43 9.20
C GLU A 412 -25.97 -7.50 8.31
N ALA A 413 -25.24 -7.11 7.27
CA ALA A 413 -24.50 -8.03 6.40
C ALA A 413 -23.48 -8.86 7.19
N LEU A 414 -22.75 -8.22 8.13
CA LEU A 414 -21.79 -8.90 9.00
C LEU A 414 -22.48 -9.92 9.93
N ASN A 415 -23.65 -9.58 10.49
CA ASN A 415 -24.43 -10.52 11.29
C ASN A 415 -24.88 -11.73 10.46
N LYS A 416 -25.28 -11.50 9.20
CA LYS A 416 -25.64 -12.58 8.26
C LYS A 416 -24.45 -13.46 7.89
N PHE A 417 -23.26 -12.88 7.77
CA PHE A 417 -22.02 -13.64 7.59
C PHE A 417 -21.76 -14.55 8.80
N MET A 418 -21.89 -14.03 10.02
CA MET A 418 -21.72 -14.82 11.24
C MET A 418 -22.79 -15.92 11.39
N ALA A 419 -23.98 -15.71 10.84
CA ALA A 419 -25.06 -16.70 10.81
C ALA A 419 -24.94 -17.74 9.67
N GLY A 420 -23.95 -17.61 8.78
CA GLY A 420 -23.79 -18.51 7.62
C GLY A 420 -24.73 -18.21 6.44
N GLU A 421 -25.45 -17.09 6.46
CA GLU A 421 -26.46 -16.72 5.45
C GLU A 421 -25.84 -15.95 4.27
N MET A 422 -24.89 -16.58 3.55
CA MET A 422 -23.99 -15.93 2.58
C MET A 422 -24.70 -15.12 1.47
N ASN A 423 -25.84 -15.59 0.96
CA ASN A 423 -26.60 -14.88 -0.07
C ASN A 423 -27.07 -13.50 0.41
N LEU A 424 -27.55 -13.41 1.66
CA LEU A 424 -28.01 -12.14 2.24
C LEU A 424 -26.86 -11.17 2.48
N VAL A 425 -25.65 -11.68 2.73
CA VAL A 425 -24.46 -10.85 2.90
C VAL A 425 -24.19 -10.03 1.65
N ILE A 426 -24.24 -10.66 0.47
CA ILE A 426 -23.99 -9.99 -0.80
C ILE A 426 -25.06 -8.93 -1.08
N ASP A 427 -26.34 -9.25 -0.88
CA ASP A 427 -27.44 -8.32 -1.13
C ASP A 427 -27.37 -7.08 -0.22
N LEU A 428 -27.14 -7.30 1.08
CA LEU A 428 -26.96 -6.21 2.05
C LEU A 428 -25.71 -5.38 1.77
N SER A 429 -24.61 -6.02 1.36
CA SER A 429 -23.38 -5.33 0.97
C SER A 429 -23.61 -4.43 -0.26
N LYS A 430 -24.30 -4.94 -1.29
CA LYS A 430 -24.68 -4.15 -2.47
C LYS A 430 -25.58 -2.97 -2.09
N LYS A 431 -26.55 -3.19 -1.19
CA LYS A 431 -27.41 -2.11 -0.67
C LYS A 431 -26.59 -1.03 0.05
N ALA A 432 -25.66 -1.43 0.91
CA ALA A 432 -24.77 -0.50 1.60
C ALA A 432 -23.89 0.29 0.60
N ALA A 433 -23.34 -0.36 -0.43
CA ALA A 433 -22.57 0.31 -1.47
C ALA A 433 -23.39 1.36 -2.24
N ARG A 434 -24.65 1.05 -2.60
CA ARG A 434 -25.57 2.00 -3.26
C ARG A 434 -25.85 3.23 -2.40
N LEU A 435 -26.04 3.04 -1.09
CA LEU A 435 -26.22 4.16 -0.15
C LEU A 435 -24.99 5.09 -0.12
N VAL A 436 -23.78 4.52 -0.20
CA VAL A 436 -22.55 5.33 -0.31
C VAL A 436 -22.51 6.09 -1.64
N GLU A 437 -22.85 5.44 -2.76
CA GLU A 437 -22.91 6.08 -4.08
C GLU A 437 -23.90 7.27 -4.08
N GLU A 438 -25.08 7.09 -3.50
CA GLU A 438 -26.08 8.15 -3.33
C GLU A 438 -25.56 9.29 -2.46
N ALA A 439 -24.83 8.99 -1.39
CA ALA A 439 -24.19 10.00 -0.54
C ALA A 439 -23.20 10.87 -1.34
N TYR A 440 -22.39 10.27 -2.21
CA TYR A 440 -21.49 11.01 -3.11
C TYR A 440 -22.27 11.88 -4.11
N LYS A 441 -23.40 11.41 -4.64
CA LYS A 441 -24.27 12.22 -5.52
C LYS A 441 -24.86 13.43 -4.79
N ILE A 442 -25.29 13.26 -3.54
CA ILE A 442 -25.80 14.35 -2.69
C ILE A 442 -24.71 15.38 -2.40
N GLU A 443 -23.51 14.92 -2.03
CA GLU A 443 -22.36 15.80 -1.75
C GLU A 443 -22.01 16.65 -2.97
N ARG A 444 -21.95 16.05 -4.15
CA ARG A 444 -21.65 16.76 -5.41
C ARG A 444 -22.64 17.89 -5.66
N LYS A 445 -23.95 17.61 -5.54
CA LYS A 445 -25.00 18.63 -5.68
C LYS A 445 -24.89 19.72 -4.61
N ALA A 446 -24.48 19.38 -3.39
CA ALA A 446 -24.28 20.36 -2.33
C ALA A 446 -23.09 21.29 -2.63
N ILE A 447 -21.98 20.75 -3.16
CA ILE A 447 -20.81 21.53 -3.58
C ILE A 447 -21.17 22.47 -4.74
N GLU A 448 -21.86 21.97 -5.77
CA GLU A 448 -22.30 22.77 -6.92
C GLU A 448 -23.19 23.94 -6.48
N ARG A 449 -24.16 23.68 -5.58
CA ARG A 449 -25.02 24.73 -5.01
C ARG A 449 -24.21 25.76 -4.21
N ALA A 450 -23.24 25.31 -3.40
CA ALA A 450 -22.39 26.20 -2.63
C ALA A 450 -21.54 27.10 -3.53
N GLN A 451 -20.99 26.55 -4.63
CA GLN A 451 -20.24 27.32 -5.63
C GLN A 451 -21.11 28.39 -6.31
N LEU A 452 -22.35 28.04 -6.69
CA LEU A 452 -23.31 29.01 -7.26
C LEU A 452 -23.64 30.13 -6.28
N VAL A 453 -23.89 29.81 -5.00
CA VAL A 453 -24.14 30.82 -3.96
C VAL A 453 -22.91 31.72 -3.77
N GLN A 454 -21.70 31.17 -3.72
CA GLN A 454 -20.47 31.95 -3.64
C GLN A 454 -20.30 32.88 -4.84
N MET A 455 -20.64 32.42 -6.05
CA MET A 455 -20.61 33.24 -7.25
C MET A 455 -21.62 34.40 -7.17
N LEU A 456 -22.85 34.13 -6.73
CA LEU A 456 -23.88 35.16 -6.54
C LEU A 456 -23.48 36.20 -5.49
N ILE A 457 -22.91 35.77 -4.36
CA ILE A 457 -22.39 36.67 -3.33
C ILE A 457 -21.28 37.57 -3.90
N LYS A 458 -20.34 37.00 -4.68
CA LYS A 458 -19.30 37.81 -5.35
C LYS A 458 -19.89 38.84 -6.29
N ILE A 459 -20.91 38.49 -7.08
CA ILE A 459 -21.59 39.43 -7.98
C ILE A 459 -22.26 40.56 -7.20
N ILE A 460 -23.01 40.24 -6.13
CA ILE A 460 -23.67 41.24 -5.28
C ILE A 460 -22.65 42.18 -4.64
N LEU A 461 -21.55 41.66 -4.08
CA LEU A 461 -20.49 42.47 -3.48
C LEU A 461 -19.80 43.38 -4.50
N THR A 462 -19.54 42.88 -5.70
CA THR A 462 -18.92 43.67 -6.79
C THR A 462 -19.88 44.78 -7.26
N GLY A 463 -21.17 44.46 -7.40
CA GLY A 463 -22.21 45.45 -7.73
C GLY A 463 -22.39 46.52 -6.65
N ALA A 464 -22.43 46.12 -5.37
CA ALA A 464 -22.50 47.05 -4.25
C ALA A 464 -21.28 47.98 -4.17
N ALA A 465 -20.08 47.45 -4.42
CA ALA A 465 -18.86 48.25 -4.52
C ALA A 465 -18.92 49.25 -5.68
N ALA A 466 -19.41 48.84 -6.86
CA ALA A 466 -19.59 49.73 -8.00
C ALA A 466 -20.60 50.87 -7.72
N VAL A 467 -21.72 50.57 -7.04
CA VAL A 467 -22.70 51.57 -6.62
C VAL A 467 -22.13 52.52 -5.57
N ALA A 468 -21.38 52.02 -4.59
CA ALA A 468 -20.71 52.85 -3.59
C ALA A 468 -19.67 53.78 -4.22
N ILE A 469 -18.89 53.30 -5.19
CA ILE A 469 -17.93 54.11 -5.96
C ILE A 469 -18.68 55.15 -6.79
N GLY A 470 -19.75 54.77 -7.48
CA GLY A 470 -20.60 55.71 -8.23
C GLY A 470 -21.20 56.80 -7.35
N PHE A 471 -21.65 56.44 -6.14
CA PHE A 471 -22.18 57.39 -5.17
C PHE A 471 -21.09 58.31 -4.60
N LEU A 472 -19.88 57.81 -4.36
CA LEU A 472 -18.73 58.63 -3.98
C LEU A 472 -18.35 59.61 -5.10
N ILE A 473 -18.31 59.16 -6.35
CA ILE A 473 -18.06 60.02 -7.53
C ILE A 473 -19.14 61.09 -7.67
N TYR A 474 -20.42 60.73 -7.50
CA TYR A 474 -21.54 61.67 -7.56
C TYR A 474 -21.54 62.69 -6.42
N LYS A 475 -21.33 62.23 -5.18
CA LYS A 475 -21.39 63.06 -3.97
C LYS A 475 -20.15 63.96 -3.78
N TRP A 476 -18.98 63.54 -4.27
CA TRP A 476 -17.71 64.25 -4.10
C TRP A 476 -17.15 64.85 -5.39
N GLY A 477 -17.86 64.73 -6.52
CA GLY A 477 -17.58 65.44 -7.76
C GLY A 477 -16.11 65.37 -8.21
N ILE A 478 -15.59 64.17 -8.51
CA ILE A 478 -14.27 64.07 -9.13
C ILE A 478 -14.39 64.59 -10.58
N PRO A 479 -13.69 65.67 -10.98
CA PRO A 479 -13.85 66.24 -12.31
C PRO A 479 -13.28 65.28 -13.35
N VAL A 480 -14.14 64.84 -14.27
CA VAL A 480 -13.72 64.10 -15.46
C VAL A 480 -12.85 65.02 -16.31
N ILE A 481 -11.56 64.73 -16.40
CA ILE A 481 -10.61 65.42 -17.28
C ILE A 481 -11.07 65.18 -18.73
N LYS A 482 -11.74 66.17 -19.33
CA LYS A 482 -11.94 66.23 -20.78
C LYS A 482 -10.58 66.48 -21.43
N ARG A 483 -9.97 65.44 -21.98
CA ARG A 483 -8.82 65.56 -22.89
C ARG A 483 -9.31 66.27 -24.17
N SER A 484 -8.99 67.55 -24.34
CA SER A 484 -9.11 68.19 -25.65
C SER A 484 -7.95 67.70 -26.52
N LEU A 485 -8.25 66.94 -27.57
CA LEU A 485 -7.37 66.79 -28.71
C LEU A 485 -7.19 68.18 -29.35
N LYS A 486 -6.01 68.78 -29.21
CA LYS A 486 -5.57 69.87 -30.09
C LYS A 486 -4.58 69.28 -31.09
N THR A 487 -5.01 69.32 -32.34
CA THR A 487 -4.21 69.23 -33.56
C THR A 487 -3.17 70.34 -33.61
N THR A 488 -1.89 69.96 -33.72
CA THR A 488 -0.87 70.42 -34.70
C THR A 488 0.42 69.67 -34.43
#